data_AF-A0A0E2B0R4-F1
#
_entry.id   AF-A0A0E2B0R4-F1
#
_cell.length_a   1.000
_cell.length_b   1.000
_cell.length_c   1.000
_cell.angle_alpha   90.00
_cell.angle_beta   90.00
_cell.angle_gamma   90.00
#
_symmetry.space_group_name_H-M   'P 1'
#
loop_
_entity.id
_entity.type
_entity.pdbx_description
1 polymer ?
#
loop_
_entity_poly.entity_id
_entity_poly.type
_entity_poly.pdbx_seq_one_letter_code
_entity_poly.pdbx_strand_id
1 'polypeptide(L)'
;MANNEKYECKTVIKELSSLDLADCSDKDVQTILNKLYEKPIAAPICDYPADTVIVRGRPISSTEQIKYKHELSYVPADKNKKYQRASTPNQTMFYGVLSDTHDTQLVGCLGEICDCLREPNPQDGDYYAIISFWLVRETISLFTIINPEATSNKSDNLKKMADELNLFMEECKDLFDKEDVTSLQKFMYQQYNKKAHTENDYWIPALFTMDLIKSEKIDGILYESAQVIDKQLDNVLCLAIKPESADKKLSFLSAVKVTITIKDGKATVKREPIDIQ
;
A
#
# COMPACT_ATOMS: atom_id res chain seq x y z
N MET A 1 4.46 -43.31 6.24
CA MET A 1 5.36 -42.14 6.32
C MET A 1 4.86 -41.17 5.28
N ALA A 2 4.25 -40.05 5.71
CA ALA A 2 3.79 -39.05 4.77
C ALA A 2 5.02 -38.37 4.15
N ASN A 3 5.10 -38.34 2.83
CA ASN A 3 6.01 -37.46 2.11
C ASN A 3 5.63 -36.02 2.52
N ASN A 4 6.39 -35.43 3.44
CA ASN A 4 6.39 -33.97 3.59
C ASN A 4 7.11 -33.42 2.36
N GLU A 5 6.39 -33.31 1.24
CA GLU A 5 6.81 -32.43 0.14
C GLU A 5 6.91 -31.03 0.72
N LYS A 6 8.13 -30.60 1.03
CA LYS A 6 8.41 -29.23 1.43
C LYS A 6 8.06 -28.34 0.24
N TYR A 7 7.03 -27.51 0.35
CA TYR A 7 6.72 -26.56 -0.70
C TYR A 7 7.83 -25.49 -0.79
N GLU A 8 8.37 -25.29 -1.98
CA GLU A 8 9.29 -24.19 -2.29
C GLU A 8 8.47 -22.93 -2.58
N CYS A 9 8.98 -21.75 -2.24
CA CYS A 9 8.26 -20.48 -2.43
C CYS A 9 7.82 -20.32 -3.90
N LYS A 10 8.68 -20.71 -4.84
CA LYS A 10 8.37 -20.73 -6.28
C LYS A 10 7.16 -21.59 -6.65
N THR A 11 6.97 -22.73 -5.98
CA THR A 11 5.83 -23.61 -6.22
C THR A 11 4.54 -22.93 -5.79
N VAL A 12 4.54 -22.28 -4.63
CA VAL A 12 3.39 -21.51 -4.13
C VAL A 12 3.09 -20.33 -5.05
N ILE A 13 4.10 -19.58 -5.48
CA ILE A 13 3.95 -18.47 -6.44
C ILE A 13 3.37 -18.96 -7.75
N LYS A 14 3.84 -20.10 -8.27
CA LYS A 14 3.32 -20.70 -9.50
C LYS A 14 1.86 -21.10 -9.36
N GLU A 15 1.48 -21.70 -8.23
CA GLU A 15 0.10 -22.07 -7.94
C GLU A 15 -0.80 -20.83 -7.88
N LEU A 16 -0.40 -19.79 -7.12
CA LEU A 16 -1.11 -18.51 -7.07
C LEU A 16 -1.24 -17.83 -8.44
N SER A 17 -0.18 -17.88 -9.25
CA SER A 17 -0.16 -17.26 -10.59
C SER A 17 -1.01 -18.01 -11.62
N SER A 18 -1.32 -19.29 -11.34
CA SER A 18 -2.09 -20.16 -12.24
C SER A 18 -3.58 -20.20 -11.87
N LEU A 19 -3.98 -19.56 -10.78
CA LEU A 19 -5.38 -19.46 -10.39
C LEU A 19 -6.15 -18.57 -11.36
N ASP A 20 -7.29 -19.08 -11.85
CA ASP A 20 -8.32 -18.23 -12.42
C ASP A 20 -9.14 -17.62 -11.26
N LEU A 21 -8.86 -16.35 -10.95
CA LEU A 21 -9.54 -15.64 -9.86
C LEU A 21 -11.03 -15.43 -10.12
N ALA A 22 -11.53 -15.64 -11.35
CA ALA A 22 -12.96 -15.58 -11.65
C ALA A 22 -13.71 -16.87 -11.27
N ASP A 23 -12.99 -18.00 -11.13
CA ASP A 23 -13.56 -19.34 -10.88
C ASP A 23 -13.03 -19.95 -9.57
N CYS A 24 -12.56 -19.13 -8.63
CA CYS A 24 -12.15 -19.56 -7.30
C CYS A 24 -12.69 -18.64 -6.20
N SER A 25 -12.43 -19.02 -4.94
CA SER A 25 -12.78 -18.23 -3.76
C SER A 25 -11.54 -17.64 -3.09
N ASP A 26 -11.75 -16.61 -2.27
CA ASP A 26 -10.73 -16.06 -1.37
C ASP A 26 -10.11 -17.12 -0.44
N LYS A 27 -10.89 -18.14 -0.03
CA LYS A 27 -10.41 -19.29 0.76
C LYS A 27 -9.43 -20.17 0.00
N ASP A 28 -9.58 -20.31 -1.31
CA ASP A 28 -8.63 -21.08 -2.14
C ASP A 28 -7.29 -20.35 -2.19
N VAL A 29 -7.32 -19.03 -2.38
CA VAL A 29 -6.13 -18.16 -2.30
C VAL A 29 -5.48 -18.27 -0.93
N GLN A 30 -6.25 -18.17 0.16
CA GLN A 30 -5.73 -18.29 1.53
C GLN A 30 -5.09 -19.66 1.77
N THR A 31 -5.68 -20.74 1.26
CA THR A 31 -5.15 -22.10 1.40
C THR A 31 -3.77 -22.22 0.75
N ILE A 32 -3.59 -21.60 -0.41
CA ILE A 32 -2.30 -21.58 -1.11
C ILE A 32 -1.30 -20.69 -0.38
N LEU A 33 -1.71 -19.50 0.08
CA LEU A 33 -0.86 -18.62 0.88
C LEU A 33 -0.38 -19.30 2.17
N ASN A 34 -1.22 -20.11 2.83
CA ASN A 34 -0.83 -20.84 4.04
C ASN A 34 0.37 -21.77 3.82
N LYS A 35 0.54 -22.33 2.62
CA LYS A 35 1.71 -23.14 2.24
C LYS A 35 3.00 -22.31 2.24
N LEU A 36 2.92 -21.01 1.95
CA LEU A 36 4.06 -20.09 2.00
C LEU A 36 4.61 -19.95 3.42
N TYR A 37 3.71 -19.92 4.42
CA TYR A 37 4.06 -19.68 5.83
C TYR A 37 4.56 -20.93 6.56
N GLU A 38 4.61 -22.10 5.90
CA GLU A 38 5.28 -23.29 6.45
C GLU A 38 6.78 -23.08 6.64
N LYS A 39 7.35 -22.05 5.98
CA LYS A 39 8.72 -21.59 6.16
C LYS A 39 8.73 -20.12 6.59
N PRO A 40 9.75 -19.69 7.36
CA PRO A 40 9.99 -18.28 7.60
C PRO A 40 10.13 -17.51 6.28
N ILE A 41 9.46 -16.37 6.18
CA ILE A 41 9.60 -15.43 5.07
C ILE A 41 10.64 -14.38 5.46
N ALA A 42 11.70 -14.24 4.66
CA ALA A 42 12.59 -13.10 4.78
C ALA A 42 11.93 -11.88 4.15
N ALA A 43 11.95 -10.77 4.86
CA ALA A 43 11.38 -9.54 4.37
C ALA A 43 12.10 -8.32 4.91
N PRO A 44 12.27 -7.29 4.09
CA PRO A 44 12.75 -6.01 4.56
C PRO A 44 11.67 -5.39 5.44
N ILE A 45 12.08 -4.94 6.63
CA ILE A 45 11.25 -4.08 7.48
C ILE A 45 11.86 -2.69 7.41
N CYS A 46 11.05 -1.70 7.02
CA CYS A 46 11.44 -0.31 7.04
C CYS A 46 10.83 0.38 8.25
N ASP A 47 11.69 0.97 9.07
CA ASP A 47 11.29 1.76 10.23
C ASP A 47 11.16 3.23 9.84
N TYR A 48 10.00 3.82 10.11
CA TYR A 48 9.78 5.25 10.00
C TYR A 48 9.71 5.88 11.39
N PRO A 49 10.67 6.74 11.75
CA PRO A 49 10.76 7.28 13.09
C PRO A 49 9.68 8.33 13.37
N ALA A 50 9.60 8.75 14.63
CA ALA A 50 8.84 9.92 15.04
C ALA A 50 9.16 11.14 14.15
N ASP A 51 8.17 12.01 14.00
CA ASP A 51 8.18 13.21 13.15
C ASP A 51 8.10 12.95 11.63
N THR A 52 8.03 11.68 11.21
CA THR A 52 7.65 11.35 9.83
C THR A 52 6.20 11.80 9.55
N VAL A 53 5.97 12.50 8.44
CA VAL A 53 4.62 12.93 8.02
C VAL A 53 4.08 11.96 6.98
N ILE A 54 2.92 11.37 7.28
CA ILE A 54 2.15 10.53 6.35
C ILE A 54 0.98 11.35 5.82
N VAL A 55 0.76 11.30 4.51
CA VAL A 55 -0.36 11.99 3.85
C VAL A 55 -1.42 10.98 3.46
N ARG A 56 -2.67 11.28 3.78
CA ARG A 56 -3.82 10.43 3.44
C ARG A 56 -4.87 11.24 2.72
N GLY A 57 -5.35 10.70 1.61
CA GLY A 57 -6.40 11.30 0.81
C GLY A 57 -7.72 10.57 0.99
N ARG A 58 -8.81 11.35 1.01
CA ARG A 58 -10.17 10.84 0.99
C ARG A 58 -10.97 11.59 -0.09
N PRO A 59 -11.42 10.92 -1.16
CA PRO A 59 -12.35 11.55 -2.09
C PRO A 59 -13.69 11.81 -1.38
N ILE A 60 -14.29 12.96 -1.67
CA ILE A 60 -15.56 13.38 -1.08
C ILE A 60 -16.51 13.85 -2.19
N SER A 61 -17.81 13.66 -1.99
CA SER A 61 -18.82 14.16 -2.93
C SER A 61 -19.25 15.59 -2.61
N SER A 62 -19.09 16.02 -1.36
CA SER A 62 -19.34 17.40 -0.93
C SER A 62 -18.46 17.80 0.24
N THR A 63 -18.26 19.10 0.40
CA THR A 63 -17.42 19.68 1.45
C THR A 63 -18.00 19.53 2.87
N GLU A 64 -19.29 19.19 2.99
CA GLU A 64 -19.98 19.01 4.27
C GLU A 64 -19.87 17.57 4.80
N GLN A 65 -19.28 16.67 4.01
CA GLN A 65 -19.21 15.24 4.31
C GLN A 65 -18.30 14.90 5.49
N ILE A 66 -17.32 15.75 5.82
CA ILE A 66 -16.34 15.52 6.88
C ILE A 66 -16.49 16.57 7.96
N LYS A 67 -16.71 16.13 9.20
CA LYS A 67 -16.84 16.99 10.38
C LYS A 67 -15.80 16.67 11.44
N TYR A 68 -15.41 15.40 11.57
CA TYR A 68 -14.59 14.90 12.66
C TYR A 68 -13.29 14.24 12.18
N LYS A 69 -12.22 14.35 12.97
CA LYS A 69 -10.90 13.76 12.64
C LYS A 69 -10.94 12.26 12.37
N HIS A 70 -11.76 11.50 13.08
CA HIS A 70 -11.88 10.04 12.88
C HIS A 70 -12.45 9.68 11.50
N GLU A 71 -13.14 10.60 10.83
CA GLU A 71 -13.63 10.37 9.46
C GLU A 71 -12.50 10.47 8.42
N LEU A 72 -11.35 11.03 8.81
CA LEU A 72 -10.15 11.13 8.00
C LEU A 72 -9.11 10.05 8.28
N SER A 73 -9.27 9.27 9.35
CA SER A 73 -8.49 8.04 9.54
C SER A 73 -9.04 6.96 8.60
N TYR A 74 -9.22 5.74 9.07
CA TYR A 74 -9.69 4.61 8.28
C TYR A 74 -11.22 4.43 8.37
N VAL A 75 -11.78 3.69 7.42
CA VAL A 75 -13.22 3.36 7.43
C VAL A 75 -13.48 2.41 8.61
N PRO A 76 -14.56 2.59 9.41
CA PRO A 76 -14.93 1.63 10.44
C PRO A 76 -15.02 0.20 9.89
N ALA A 77 -14.53 -0.78 10.66
CA ALA A 77 -14.41 -2.16 10.19
C ALA A 77 -15.74 -2.70 9.65
N ASP A 78 -16.83 -2.50 10.38
CA ASP A 78 -18.20 -2.91 10.00
C ASP A 78 -18.70 -2.24 8.71
N LYS A 79 -18.08 -1.17 8.24
CA LYS A 79 -18.39 -0.47 6.99
C LYS A 79 -17.44 -0.84 5.85
N ASN A 80 -16.32 -1.50 6.12
CA ASN A 80 -15.50 -2.04 5.04
C ASN A 80 -16.15 -3.31 4.49
N LYS A 81 -16.78 -3.20 3.33
CA LYS A 81 -17.47 -4.33 2.67
C LYS A 81 -16.71 -4.92 1.50
N LYS A 82 -15.55 -4.36 1.17
CA LYS A 82 -14.80 -4.72 -0.03
C LYS A 82 -13.36 -5.07 0.28
N TYR A 83 -12.78 -5.89 -0.57
CA TYR A 83 -11.34 -6.04 -0.67
C TYR A 83 -10.70 -4.75 -1.20
N GLN A 84 -9.57 -4.39 -0.60
CA GLN A 84 -8.64 -3.36 -1.08
C GLN A 84 -7.23 -3.95 -1.06
N ARG A 85 -6.22 -3.27 -1.61
CA ARG A 85 -4.85 -3.80 -1.76
C ARG A 85 -4.28 -4.46 -0.50
N ALA A 86 -4.68 -4.00 0.68
CA ALA A 86 -4.12 -4.42 1.95
C ALA A 86 -5.19 -4.64 3.03
N SER A 87 -6.47 -4.83 2.66
CA SER A 87 -7.55 -5.02 3.63
C SER A 87 -8.68 -5.89 3.06
N THR A 88 -9.35 -6.64 3.92
CA THR A 88 -10.44 -7.56 3.56
C THR A 88 -11.79 -7.05 4.12
N PRO A 89 -12.94 -7.58 3.68
CA PRO A 89 -14.22 -7.21 4.27
C PRO A 89 -14.25 -7.40 5.80
N ASN A 90 -14.75 -6.39 6.50
CA ASN A 90 -14.78 -6.28 7.97
C ASN A 90 -13.41 -6.16 8.65
N GLN A 91 -12.33 -5.92 7.91
CA GLN A 91 -11.01 -5.56 8.42
C GLN A 91 -10.54 -4.29 7.69
N THR A 92 -10.05 -3.29 8.41
CA THR A 92 -9.73 -1.97 7.82
C THR A 92 -8.28 -1.62 8.06
N MET A 93 -7.73 -0.71 7.25
CA MET A 93 -6.38 -0.22 7.39
C MET A 93 -6.35 1.30 7.21
N PHE A 94 -5.40 1.94 7.88
CA PHE A 94 -5.01 3.31 7.62
C PHE A 94 -4.12 3.35 6.37
N TYR A 95 -4.67 3.78 5.24
CA TYR A 95 -3.90 4.00 4.01
C TYR A 95 -3.30 5.40 3.97
N GLY A 96 -2.07 5.51 3.48
CA GLY A 96 -1.39 6.78 3.30
C GLY A 96 -0.28 6.69 2.26
N VAL A 97 0.41 7.80 2.08
CA VAL A 97 1.49 7.99 1.13
C VAL A 97 2.68 8.61 1.84
N LEU A 98 3.89 8.24 1.42
CA LEU A 98 5.19 8.80 1.78
C LEU A 98 5.95 9.22 0.51
N SER A 99 6.75 10.27 0.62
CA SER A 99 7.66 10.73 -0.43
C SER A 99 8.71 11.66 0.19
N ASP A 100 9.77 11.98 -0.55
CA ASP A 100 10.86 12.84 -0.08
C ASP A 100 10.45 14.31 0.09
N THR A 101 9.37 14.73 -0.59
CA THR A 101 8.85 16.11 -0.51
C THR A 101 7.36 16.15 -0.26
N HIS A 102 6.89 17.17 0.45
CA HIS A 102 5.45 17.36 0.71
C HIS A 102 4.62 17.55 -0.57
N ASP A 103 5.17 18.25 -1.57
CA ASP A 103 4.45 18.48 -2.83
C ASP A 103 4.30 17.16 -3.62
N THR A 104 5.38 16.37 -3.75
CA THR A 104 5.30 15.05 -4.40
C THR A 104 4.38 14.11 -3.64
N GLN A 105 4.41 14.14 -2.31
CA GLN A 105 3.52 13.34 -1.46
C GLN A 105 2.04 13.70 -1.68
N LEU A 106 1.73 14.99 -1.84
CA LEU A 106 0.37 15.48 -2.10
C LEU A 106 -0.10 15.09 -3.50
N VAL A 107 0.73 15.31 -4.54
CA VAL A 107 0.37 14.95 -5.92
C VAL A 107 0.23 13.44 -6.05
N GLY A 108 1.15 12.66 -5.46
CA GLY A 108 1.07 11.20 -5.42
C GLY A 108 -0.20 10.73 -4.71
N CYS A 109 -0.56 11.35 -3.58
CA CYS A 109 -1.79 11.04 -2.88
C CYS A 109 -3.04 11.31 -3.74
N LEU A 110 -3.12 12.46 -4.40
CA LEU A 110 -4.23 12.77 -5.31
C LEU A 110 -4.27 11.78 -6.49
N GLY A 111 -3.12 11.42 -7.05
CA GLY A 111 -3.01 10.42 -8.11
C GLY A 111 -3.52 9.05 -7.68
N GLU A 112 -3.37 8.67 -6.41
CA GLU A 112 -3.88 7.39 -5.89
C GLU A 112 -5.41 7.39 -5.67
N ILE A 113 -6.01 8.54 -5.33
CA ILE A 113 -7.41 8.59 -4.90
C ILE A 113 -8.38 9.25 -5.90
N CYS A 114 -7.88 9.97 -6.90
CA CYS A 114 -8.71 10.72 -7.85
C CYS A 114 -8.63 10.12 -9.25
N ASP A 115 -9.69 9.43 -9.67
CA ASP A 115 -9.80 8.82 -10.99
C ASP A 115 -9.63 9.84 -12.13
N CYS A 116 -10.12 11.06 -11.95
CA CYS A 116 -10.00 12.15 -12.90
C CYS A 116 -8.55 12.61 -13.19
N LEU A 117 -7.59 12.20 -12.35
CA LEU A 117 -6.16 12.46 -12.59
C LEU A 117 -5.43 11.27 -13.23
N ARG A 118 -6.06 10.09 -13.23
CA ARG A 118 -5.49 8.84 -13.77
C ARG A 118 -6.00 8.50 -15.16
N GLU A 119 -7.22 8.92 -15.47
CA GLU A 119 -7.85 8.61 -16.75
C GLU A 119 -7.23 9.44 -17.88
N PRO A 120 -6.99 8.84 -19.07
CA PRO A 120 -6.40 9.56 -20.20
C PRO A 120 -7.33 10.65 -20.76
N ASN A 121 -8.64 10.52 -20.56
CA ASN A 121 -9.67 11.46 -21.01
C ASN A 121 -10.64 11.74 -19.85
N PRO A 122 -10.22 12.48 -18.82
CA PRO A 122 -11.08 12.75 -17.67
C PRO A 122 -12.25 13.63 -18.09
N GLN A 123 -13.40 13.43 -17.45
CA GLN A 123 -14.58 14.28 -17.70
C GLN A 123 -14.34 15.68 -17.12
N ASP A 124 -14.79 16.70 -17.86
CA ASP A 124 -14.81 18.06 -17.37
C ASP A 124 -15.72 18.18 -16.14
N GLY A 125 -15.28 18.91 -15.12
CA GLY A 125 -16.01 19.07 -13.88
C GLY A 125 -15.12 19.35 -12.67
N ASP A 126 -15.78 19.53 -11.52
CA ASP A 126 -15.13 19.74 -10.23
C ASP A 126 -15.17 18.45 -9.39
N TYR A 127 -13.99 18.05 -8.91
CA TYR A 127 -13.78 16.91 -8.05
C TYR A 127 -13.22 17.37 -6.71
N TYR A 128 -13.64 16.70 -5.64
CA TYR A 128 -13.31 17.11 -4.28
C TYR A 128 -12.60 15.98 -3.53
N ALA A 129 -11.57 16.36 -2.77
CA ALA A 129 -10.89 15.47 -1.86
C ALA A 129 -10.50 16.22 -0.59
N ILE A 130 -10.39 15.49 0.52
CA ILE A 130 -9.70 15.97 1.72
C ILE A 130 -8.35 15.27 1.78
N ILE A 131 -7.28 16.05 1.90
CA ILE A 131 -5.94 15.56 2.17
C ILE A 131 -5.63 15.86 3.63
N SER A 132 -5.24 14.84 4.37
CA SER A 132 -4.94 14.89 5.80
C SER A 132 -3.49 14.51 6.06
N PHE A 133 -2.88 15.19 7.01
CA PHE A 133 -1.48 15.03 7.40
C PHE A 133 -1.43 14.39 8.79
N TRP A 134 -0.65 13.34 8.92
CA TRP A 134 -0.55 12.53 10.13
C TRP A 134 0.91 12.42 10.53
N LEU A 135 1.22 12.84 11.75
CA LEU A 135 2.58 12.77 12.29
C LEU A 135 2.77 11.47 13.04
N VAL A 136 3.83 10.74 12.69
CA VAL A 136 4.33 9.58 13.44
C VAL A 136 4.85 10.06 14.80
N ARG A 137 4.38 9.45 15.89
CA ARG A 137 4.76 9.75 17.27
C ARG A 137 5.62 8.67 17.91
N GLU A 138 5.42 7.44 17.48
CA GLU A 138 6.24 6.29 17.83
C GLU A 138 6.65 5.60 16.52
N THR A 139 7.86 5.06 16.46
CA THR A 139 8.36 4.37 15.26
C THR A 139 7.34 3.34 14.76
N ILE A 140 7.03 3.44 13.46
CA ILE A 140 6.24 2.44 12.74
C ILE A 140 7.18 1.53 11.95
N SER A 141 6.97 0.23 12.06
CA SER A 141 7.75 -0.79 11.38
C SER A 141 6.89 -1.43 10.29
N LEU A 142 7.23 -1.19 9.03
CA LEU A 142 6.43 -1.63 7.88
C LEU A 142 7.12 -2.76 7.15
N PHE A 143 6.38 -3.82 6.86
CA PHE A 143 6.83 -4.85 5.94
C PHE A 143 6.89 -4.25 4.54
N THR A 144 8.04 -4.31 3.89
CA THR A 144 8.26 -3.58 2.65
C THR A 144 8.21 -4.51 1.45
N ILE A 145 7.40 -4.13 0.47
CA ILE A 145 7.33 -4.74 -0.86
C ILE A 145 7.93 -3.75 -1.86
N ILE A 146 9.06 -4.14 -2.45
CA ILE A 146 9.76 -3.35 -3.47
C ILE A 146 10.09 -4.23 -4.65
N ASN A 147 10.33 -3.61 -5.81
CA ASN A 147 10.91 -4.33 -6.92
C ASN A 147 12.40 -4.63 -6.62
N PRO A 148 12.81 -5.90 -6.50
CA PRO A 148 14.19 -6.26 -6.19
C PRO A 148 15.17 -5.95 -7.33
N GLU A 149 14.68 -5.67 -8.55
CA GLU A 149 15.50 -5.34 -9.71
C GLU A 149 15.87 -3.84 -9.70
N ALA A 150 16.92 -3.47 -8.97
CA ALA A 150 17.36 -2.08 -8.80
C ALA A 150 17.54 -1.29 -10.12
N THR A 151 17.95 -1.95 -11.21
CA THR A 151 18.11 -1.32 -12.53
C THR A 151 16.80 -0.86 -13.17
N SER A 152 15.67 -1.42 -12.73
CA SER A 152 14.34 -1.03 -13.18
C SER A 152 13.71 0.07 -12.33
N ASN A 153 14.30 0.36 -11.15
CA ASN A 153 13.85 1.41 -10.25
C ASN A 153 14.35 2.78 -10.74
N LYS A 154 13.44 3.73 -10.91
CA LYS A 154 13.76 5.06 -11.44
C LYS A 154 14.29 6.01 -10.36
N SER A 155 13.68 5.98 -9.18
CA SER A 155 14.09 6.78 -8.02
C SER A 155 15.33 6.22 -7.33
N ASP A 156 16.22 7.11 -6.90
CA ASP A 156 17.40 6.75 -6.11
C ASP A 156 17.03 6.15 -4.74
N ASN A 157 15.90 6.55 -4.16
CA ASN A 157 15.41 5.95 -2.91
C ASN A 157 15.00 4.50 -3.13
N LEU A 158 14.27 4.20 -4.21
CA LEU A 158 13.89 2.82 -4.54
C LEU A 158 15.09 1.93 -4.89
N LYS A 159 16.10 2.48 -5.56
CA LYS A 159 17.38 1.78 -5.79
C LYS A 159 18.06 1.46 -4.46
N LYS A 160 18.13 2.44 -3.56
CA LYS A 160 18.72 2.25 -2.22
C LYS A 160 17.97 1.17 -1.42
N MET A 161 16.64 1.17 -1.44
CA MET A 161 15.84 0.14 -0.77
C MET A 161 16.09 -1.26 -1.37
N ALA A 162 16.26 -1.37 -2.70
CA ALA A 162 16.60 -2.63 -3.35
C ALA A 162 18.03 -3.10 -3.01
N ASP A 163 18.99 -2.18 -2.90
CA ASP A 163 20.35 -2.48 -2.45
C ASP A 163 20.37 -2.92 -0.98
N GLU A 164 19.61 -2.26 -0.10
CA GLU A 164 19.43 -2.64 1.30
C GLU A 164 18.81 -4.03 1.45
N LEU A 165 17.81 -4.38 0.62
CA LEU A 165 17.26 -5.73 0.54
C LEU A 165 18.32 -6.76 0.12
N ASN A 166 19.15 -6.44 -0.87
CA ASN A 166 20.25 -7.32 -1.28
C ASN A 166 21.24 -7.56 -0.14
N LEU A 167 21.63 -6.52 0.60
CA LEU A 167 22.49 -6.65 1.76
C LEU A 167 21.87 -7.53 2.85
N PHE A 168 20.59 -7.31 3.17
CA PHE A 168 19.84 -8.14 4.13
C PHE A 168 19.82 -9.63 3.73
N MET A 169 19.63 -9.93 2.44
CA MET A 169 19.67 -11.31 1.93
C MET A 169 21.06 -11.95 2.07
N GLU A 170 22.14 -11.18 1.89
CA GLU A 170 23.52 -11.68 2.09
C GLU A 170 23.82 -11.93 3.58
N GLU A 171 23.33 -11.07 4.47
CA GLU A 171 23.47 -11.23 5.93
C GLU A 171 22.70 -12.46 6.44
N CYS A 172 21.55 -12.75 5.86
CA CYS A 172 20.67 -13.84 6.28
C CYS A 172 20.73 -15.07 5.37
N LYS A 173 21.78 -15.23 4.55
CA LYS A 173 21.90 -16.32 3.55
C LYS A 173 21.89 -17.74 4.15
N ASP A 174 22.24 -17.88 5.43
CA ASP A 174 22.20 -19.16 6.14
C ASP A 174 20.78 -19.48 6.67
N LEU A 175 19.88 -18.50 6.66
CA LEU A 175 18.50 -18.61 7.13
C LEU A 175 17.49 -18.71 5.98
N PHE A 176 17.77 -18.07 4.85
CA PHE A 176 16.84 -17.98 3.72
C PHE A 176 17.54 -18.20 2.38
N ASP A 177 16.80 -18.81 1.45
CA ASP A 177 17.22 -18.86 0.05
C ASP A 177 16.96 -17.49 -0.61
N LYS A 178 18.03 -16.86 -1.10
CA LYS A 178 17.98 -15.57 -1.81
C LYS A 178 17.00 -15.59 -2.99
N GLU A 179 16.90 -16.70 -3.69
CA GLU A 179 16.02 -16.83 -4.85
C GLU A 179 14.54 -16.90 -4.44
N ASP A 180 14.23 -17.53 -3.31
CA ASP A 180 12.88 -17.53 -2.75
C ASP A 180 12.46 -16.11 -2.32
N VAL A 181 13.32 -15.38 -1.61
CA VAL A 181 13.05 -14.00 -1.20
C VAL A 181 12.85 -13.08 -2.42
N THR A 182 13.73 -13.18 -3.40
CA THR A 182 13.65 -12.39 -4.64
C THR A 182 12.37 -12.71 -5.41
N SER A 183 12.02 -14.00 -5.54
CA SER A 183 10.81 -14.45 -6.24
C SER A 183 9.55 -13.95 -5.55
N LEU A 184 9.49 -14.02 -4.21
CA LEU A 184 8.36 -13.50 -3.44
C LEU A 184 8.22 -11.99 -3.56
N GLN A 185 9.32 -11.24 -3.41
CA GLN A 185 9.31 -9.78 -3.54
C GLN A 185 8.82 -9.36 -4.93
N LYS A 186 9.34 -9.97 -5.99
CA LYS A 186 8.92 -9.70 -7.37
C LYS A 186 7.44 -10.04 -7.59
N PHE A 187 6.98 -11.19 -7.12
CA PHE A 187 5.58 -11.60 -7.24
C PHE A 187 4.65 -10.65 -6.50
N MET A 188 4.93 -10.35 -5.23
CA MET A 188 4.11 -9.44 -4.44
C MET A 188 4.15 -8.02 -5.00
N TYR A 189 5.32 -7.52 -5.41
CA TYR A 189 5.42 -6.22 -6.08
C TYR A 189 4.45 -6.11 -7.27
N GLN A 190 4.33 -7.15 -8.10
CA GLN A 190 3.36 -7.20 -9.19
C GLN A 190 1.90 -7.20 -8.68
N GLN A 191 1.60 -7.95 -7.61
CA GLN A 191 0.25 -7.97 -7.02
C GLN A 191 -0.14 -6.62 -6.39
N TYR A 192 0.80 -5.89 -5.78
CA TYR A 192 0.55 -4.55 -5.22
C TYR A 192 0.50 -3.46 -6.28
N ASN A 193 1.15 -3.61 -7.43
CA ASN A 193 1.20 -2.59 -8.48
C ASN A 193 0.22 -2.83 -9.63
N LYS A 194 -0.38 -4.02 -9.77
CA LYS A 194 -1.35 -4.27 -10.84
C LYS A 194 -2.55 -3.32 -10.73
N LYS A 195 -3.07 -2.91 -11.89
CA LYS A 195 -4.35 -2.23 -12.00
C LYS A 195 -5.45 -3.26 -11.75
N ALA A 196 -6.26 -3.05 -10.72
CA ALA A 196 -7.40 -3.91 -10.45
C ALA A 196 -8.54 -3.60 -11.43
N HIS A 197 -9.10 -4.65 -12.00
CA HIS A 197 -10.29 -4.61 -12.86
C HIS A 197 -11.51 -5.14 -12.12
N THR A 198 -11.29 -6.09 -11.22
CA THR A 198 -12.32 -6.69 -10.36
C THR A 198 -11.88 -6.66 -8.90
N GLU A 199 -12.81 -6.93 -7.99
CA GLU A 199 -12.49 -7.03 -6.57
C GLU A 199 -11.55 -8.21 -6.27
N ASN A 200 -11.66 -9.29 -7.04
CA ASN A 200 -10.86 -10.52 -6.87
C ASN A 200 -9.37 -10.27 -7.10
N ASP A 201 -9.02 -9.25 -7.89
CA ASP A 201 -7.63 -8.82 -8.09
C ASP A 201 -6.94 -8.47 -6.76
N TYR A 202 -7.68 -8.05 -5.74
CA TYR A 202 -7.13 -7.70 -4.44
C TYR A 202 -6.96 -8.88 -3.47
N TRP A 203 -7.47 -10.07 -3.77
CA TRP A 203 -7.44 -11.18 -2.81
C TRP A 203 -6.02 -11.54 -2.35
N ILE A 204 -5.10 -11.76 -3.29
CA ILE A 204 -3.71 -12.14 -2.95
C ILE A 204 -3.03 -11.09 -2.06
N PRO A 205 -2.91 -9.80 -2.46
CA PRO A 205 -2.20 -8.83 -1.63
C PRO A 205 -2.94 -8.51 -0.32
N ALA A 206 -4.28 -8.51 -0.32
CA ALA A 206 -5.07 -8.27 0.90
C ALA A 206 -4.89 -9.37 1.94
N LEU A 207 -5.07 -10.63 1.55
CA LEU A 207 -4.96 -11.78 2.44
C LEU A 207 -3.52 -11.93 2.95
N PHE A 208 -2.54 -11.75 2.06
CA PHE A 208 -1.13 -11.72 2.45
C PHE A 208 -0.85 -10.63 3.50
N THR A 209 -1.37 -9.41 3.31
CA THR A 209 -1.25 -8.36 4.34
C THR A 209 -1.86 -8.80 5.66
N MET A 210 -3.09 -9.34 5.65
CA MET A 210 -3.80 -9.72 6.87
C MET A 210 -3.07 -10.79 7.67
N ASP A 211 -2.35 -11.70 7.01
CA ASP A 211 -1.51 -12.68 7.69
C ASP A 211 -0.26 -12.05 8.28
N LEU A 212 0.42 -11.16 7.55
CA LEU A 212 1.63 -10.49 8.03
C LEU A 212 1.39 -9.65 9.29
N ILE A 213 0.31 -8.86 9.31
CA ILE A 213 0.05 -7.90 10.38
C ILE A 213 -0.46 -8.55 11.68
N LYS A 214 -0.68 -9.88 11.69
CA LYS A 214 -0.89 -10.66 12.93
C LYS A 214 0.33 -10.60 13.84
N SER A 215 1.51 -10.34 13.28
CA SER A 215 2.72 -10.09 14.06
C SER A 215 2.62 -8.74 14.79
N GLU A 216 2.89 -8.73 16.09
CA GLU A 216 2.98 -7.48 16.87
C GLU A 216 4.16 -6.59 16.46
N LYS A 217 5.16 -7.16 15.77
CA LYS A 217 6.36 -6.44 15.30
C LYS A 217 6.14 -5.67 13.99
N ILE A 218 5.02 -5.92 13.31
CA ILE A 218 4.71 -5.32 12.02
C ILE A 218 3.46 -4.46 12.19
N ASP A 219 3.62 -3.16 11.95
CA ASP A 219 2.52 -2.19 12.03
C ASP A 219 1.72 -2.12 10.73
N GLY A 220 2.26 -2.62 9.63
CA GLY A 220 1.63 -2.50 8.33
C GLY A 220 2.52 -2.92 7.18
N ILE A 221 2.13 -2.51 5.98
CA ILE A 221 2.84 -2.77 4.73
C ILE A 221 3.16 -1.46 4.02
N LEU A 222 4.32 -1.43 3.37
CA LEU A 222 4.81 -0.37 2.50
C LEU A 222 5.01 -0.95 1.10
N TYR A 223 4.55 -0.26 0.07
CA TYR A 223 4.70 -0.69 -1.32
C TYR A 223 4.81 0.51 -2.25
N GLU A 224 5.41 0.31 -3.41
CA GLU A 224 5.51 1.36 -4.43
C GLU A 224 4.12 1.77 -4.95
N SER A 225 3.94 3.06 -5.24
CA SER A 225 2.72 3.54 -5.89
C SER A 225 2.63 3.02 -7.32
N ALA A 226 1.44 2.59 -7.73
CA ALA A 226 1.18 2.21 -9.12
C ALA A 226 1.29 3.41 -10.09
N GLN A 227 1.36 4.65 -9.57
CA GLN A 227 1.52 5.90 -10.35
C GLN A 227 2.98 6.26 -10.65
N VAL A 228 3.98 5.47 -10.21
CA VAL A 228 5.44 5.64 -10.47
C VAL A 228 5.82 5.63 -11.97
N ILE A 229 4.84 5.47 -12.87
CA ILE A 229 5.02 5.65 -14.32
C ILE A 229 5.42 7.10 -14.63
N ASP A 230 4.88 8.08 -13.91
CA ASP A 230 5.31 9.49 -13.99
C ASP A 230 6.64 9.68 -13.26
N LYS A 231 7.63 10.25 -13.96
CA LYS A 231 8.95 10.56 -13.38
C LYS A 231 8.88 11.53 -12.20
N GLN A 232 7.83 12.36 -12.11
CA GLN A 232 7.65 13.28 -10.99
C GLN A 232 7.13 12.58 -9.72
N LEU A 233 6.63 11.36 -9.85
CA LEU A 233 6.05 10.55 -8.77
C LEU A 233 6.86 9.28 -8.50
N ASP A 234 8.10 9.21 -9.01
CA ASP A 234 8.89 7.99 -9.01
C ASP A 234 9.43 7.56 -7.64
N ASN A 235 9.25 8.40 -6.61
CA ASN A 235 9.62 8.15 -5.23
C ASN A 235 8.39 8.03 -4.29
N VAL A 236 7.18 7.96 -4.85
CA VAL A 236 5.94 7.87 -4.08
C VAL A 236 5.76 6.44 -3.58
N LEU A 237 5.67 6.28 -2.26
CA LEU A 237 5.39 5.02 -1.58
C LEU A 237 4.00 5.06 -0.97
N CYS A 238 3.23 4.01 -1.17
CA CYS A 238 1.96 3.79 -0.50
C CYS A 238 2.18 2.93 0.75
N LEU A 239 1.37 3.17 1.78
CA LEU A 239 1.36 2.36 2.99
C LEU A 239 -0.05 2.00 3.41
N ALA A 240 -0.15 0.92 4.18
CA ALA A 240 -1.35 0.54 4.92
C ALA A 240 -0.95 0.10 6.33
N ILE A 241 -1.41 0.82 7.36
CA ILE A 241 -1.10 0.59 8.77
C ILE A 241 -2.34 0.03 9.47
N LYS A 242 -2.14 -0.96 10.34
CA LYS A 242 -3.24 -1.58 11.10
C LYS A 242 -3.85 -0.58 12.10
N PRO A 243 -5.17 -0.60 12.31
CA PRO A 243 -5.90 0.38 13.13
C PRO A 243 -5.26 0.65 14.49
N GLU A 244 -4.90 -0.41 15.23
CA GLU A 244 -4.31 -0.31 16.56
C GLU A 244 -2.96 0.42 16.56
N SER A 245 -2.15 0.24 15.52
CA SER A 245 -0.89 0.97 15.35
C SER A 245 -1.14 2.40 14.90
N ALA A 246 -2.11 2.64 14.03
CA ALA A 246 -2.47 3.98 13.59
C ALA A 246 -2.98 4.84 14.77
N ASP A 247 -3.89 4.30 15.57
CA ASP A 247 -4.49 5.00 16.72
C ASP A 247 -3.48 5.30 17.81
N LYS A 248 -2.53 4.38 18.02
CA LYS A 248 -1.48 4.54 19.05
C LYS A 248 -0.35 5.44 18.58
N LYS A 249 0.14 5.24 17.35
CA LYS A 249 1.42 5.77 16.88
C LYS A 249 1.29 6.98 15.97
N LEU A 250 0.10 7.32 15.48
CA LEU A 250 -0.12 8.48 14.63
C LEU A 250 -0.93 9.56 15.35
N SER A 251 -0.66 10.81 15.01
CA SER A 251 -1.48 11.94 15.43
C SER A 251 -1.89 12.77 14.23
N PHE A 252 -3.17 13.13 14.17
CA PHE A 252 -3.66 14.08 13.19
C PHE A 252 -2.99 15.44 13.38
N LEU A 253 -2.42 15.99 12.31
CA LEU A 253 -1.75 17.29 12.30
C LEU A 253 -2.66 18.38 11.73
N SER A 254 -3.13 18.17 10.51
CA SER A 254 -3.95 19.14 9.78
C SER A 254 -4.66 18.46 8.60
N ALA A 255 -5.59 19.18 7.98
CA ALA A 255 -6.20 18.79 6.73
C ALA A 255 -6.40 19.98 5.81
N VAL A 256 -6.36 19.70 4.51
CA VAL A 256 -6.70 20.65 3.46
C VAL A 256 -7.80 20.05 2.60
N LYS A 257 -8.76 20.88 2.24
CA LYS A 257 -9.69 20.58 1.15
C LYS A 257 -8.98 20.86 -0.17
N VAL A 258 -9.16 19.93 -1.10
CA VAL A 258 -8.66 20.04 -2.46
C VAL A 258 -9.85 20.04 -3.41
N THR A 259 -9.83 21.01 -4.33
CA THR A 259 -10.73 21.06 -5.48
C THR A 259 -9.90 20.89 -6.74
N ILE A 260 -10.24 19.88 -7.53
CA ILE A 260 -9.63 19.60 -8.83
C ILE A 260 -10.67 19.97 -9.88
N THR A 261 -10.38 20.98 -10.69
CA THR A 261 -11.21 21.36 -11.83
C THR A 261 -10.57 20.82 -13.11
N ILE A 262 -11.29 19.93 -13.80
CA ILE A 262 -10.93 19.47 -15.14
C ILE A 262 -11.70 20.32 -16.14
N LYS A 263 -10.97 20.96 -17.07
CA LYS A 263 -11.56 21.71 -18.18
C LYS A 263 -10.72 21.57 -19.42
N ASP A 264 -11.34 21.19 -20.54
CA ASP A 264 -10.65 20.97 -21.82
C ASP A 264 -9.43 20.03 -21.66
N GLY A 265 -9.57 18.99 -20.82
CA GLY A 265 -8.51 18.01 -20.53
C GLY A 265 -7.36 18.52 -19.66
N LYS A 266 -7.48 19.72 -19.05
CA LYS A 266 -6.47 20.28 -18.14
C LYS A 266 -6.98 20.29 -16.71
N ALA A 267 -6.14 19.82 -15.79
CA ALA A 267 -6.42 19.85 -14.36
C ALA A 267 -5.87 21.13 -13.71
N THR A 268 -6.71 21.81 -12.92
CA THR A 268 -6.30 22.87 -11.99
C THR A 268 -6.61 22.44 -10.57
N VAL A 269 -5.65 22.60 -9.65
CA VAL A 269 -5.79 22.15 -8.26
C VAL A 269 -5.78 23.35 -7.32
N LYS A 270 -6.88 23.56 -6.59
CA LYS A 270 -6.99 24.56 -5.51
C LYS A 270 -6.96 23.87 -4.15
N ARG A 271 -6.25 24.47 -3.20
CA ARG A 271 -6.07 23.97 -1.83
C ARG A 271 -6.59 25.00 -0.84
N GLU A 272 -7.39 24.56 0.13
CA GLU A 272 -7.94 25.41 1.18
C GLU A 272 -7.78 24.70 2.54
N PRO A 273 -7.11 25.31 3.53
CA PRO A 273 -7.08 24.76 4.89
C PRO A 273 -8.50 24.58 5.43
N ILE A 274 -8.70 23.52 6.21
CA ILE A 274 -9.97 23.29 6.90
C ILE A 274 -9.74 22.99 8.37
N ASP A 275 -10.60 23.55 9.21
CA ASP A 275 -10.65 23.20 10.62
C ASP A 275 -11.58 22.01 10.82
N ILE A 276 -11.05 20.96 11.42
CA ILE A 276 -11.78 19.72 11.69
C ILE A 276 -11.83 19.53 13.19
N GLN A 277 -13.03 19.22 13.69
CA GLN A 277 -13.30 18.98 15.10
C GLN A 277 -12.58 17.72 15.58
#